data_AF-A0A0L0F2X0-F1
#
_entry.id   AF-A0A0L0F2X0-F1
#
_cell.length_a   1.000
_cell.length_b   1.000
_cell.length_c   1.000
_cell.angle_alpha   90.00
_cell.angle_beta   90.00
_cell.angle_gamma   90.00
#
_symmetry.space_group_name_H-M   'P 1'
#
loop_
_entity.id
_entity.type
_entity.pdbx_description
1 polymer ?
#
loop_
_entity_poly.entity_id
_entity_poly.type
_entity_poly.pdbx_seq_one_letter_code
_entity_poly.pdbx_strand_id
1 'polypeptide(L)'
;YTANKDISRSRTLFYHGRRQFMLTTERFYFYRRYRIRGMHNIVFYDPPTNPLFYPELINTMEPEVDASVTVLYTKFDGSRLERLVNKTRATTLITSPKTEFMFY
;
A
#
# COMPACT_ATOMS: atom_id res chain seq x y z
N TYR A 1 18.66 -0.35 -10.19
CA TYR A 1 18.10 -1.47 -9.39
C TYR A 1 18.97 -1.66 -8.15
N THR A 2 18.37 -1.90 -6.99
CA THR A 2 19.10 -2.15 -5.72
C THR A 2 19.68 -3.56 -5.71
N ALA A 3 20.90 -3.73 -5.19
CA ALA A 3 21.54 -5.04 -5.09
C ALA A 3 20.79 -5.96 -4.10
N ASN A 4 20.81 -7.27 -4.37
CA ASN A 4 20.12 -8.27 -3.53
C ASN A 4 20.56 -8.23 -2.05
N LYS A 5 21.85 -7.97 -1.82
CA LYS A 5 22.43 -7.83 -0.48
C LYS A 5 21.78 -6.68 0.30
N ASP A 6 21.60 -5.54 -0.35
CA ASP A 6 21.01 -4.35 0.28
C ASP A 6 19.51 -4.49 0.49
N ILE A 7 18.81 -5.17 -0.43
CA ILE A 7 17.40 -5.54 -0.27
C ILE A 7 17.20 -6.43 0.95
N SER A 8 18.01 -7.49 1.07
CA SER A 8 17.96 -8.41 2.21
C SER A 8 18.24 -7.68 3.52
N ARG A 9 19.32 -6.90 3.56
CA ARG A 9 19.70 -6.09 4.73
C ARG A 9 18.58 -5.14 5.15
N SER A 10 17.99 -4.41 4.21
CA SER A 10 16.92 -3.44 4.49
C SER A 10 15.68 -4.11 5.06
N ARG A 11 15.28 -5.28 4.53
CA ARG A 11 14.17 -6.08 5.05
C ARG A 11 14.42 -6.58 6.47
N THR A 12 15.62 -7.10 6.74
CA THR A 12 16.02 -7.55 8.08
C THR A 12 16.00 -6.40 9.08
N LEU A 13 16.54 -5.23 8.70
CA LEU A 13 16.53 -4.05 9.57
C LEU A 13 15.11 -3.54 9.86
N PHE A 14 14.22 -3.58 8.87
CA PHE A 14 12.82 -3.22 9.04
C PHE A 14 12.09 -4.20 9.98
N TYR A 15 12.25 -5.50 9.75
CA TYR A 15 11.64 -6.54 10.58
C TYR A 15 12.05 -6.47 12.06
N HIS A 16 13.33 -6.15 12.34
CA HIS A 16 13.80 -5.97 13.71
C HIS A 16 13.48 -4.58 14.30
N GLY A 17 12.71 -3.73 13.61
CA GLY A 17 12.36 -2.39 14.08
C GLY A 17 13.52 -1.39 14.10
N ARG A 18 14.70 -1.75 13.57
CA ARG A 18 15.85 -0.82 13.47
C ARG A 18 15.63 0.28 12.44
N ARG A 19 14.71 0.07 11.50
CA ARG A 19 14.22 1.08 10.55
C ARG A 19 12.70 1.13 10.67
N GLN A 20 12.16 2.29 11.03
CA GLN A 20 10.73 2.49 11.22
C GLN A 20 9.96 2.59 9.89
N PHE A 21 10.62 3.06 8.83
CA PHE A 21 10.00 3.25 7.52
C PHE A 21 10.79 2.52 6.44
N MET A 22 10.06 1.93 5.48
CA MET A 22 10.62 1.33 4.29
C MET A 22 9.87 1.83 3.05
N LEU A 23 10.59 2.52 2.17
CA LEU A 23 10.04 2.97 0.89
C LEU A 23 10.24 1.88 -0.17
N THR A 24 9.17 1.46 -0.81
CA THR A 24 9.21 0.48 -1.89
C THR A 24 8.35 0.95 -3.06
N THR A 25 8.55 0.34 -4.23
CA THR A 25 7.75 0.64 -5.43
C THR A 25 6.87 -0.57 -5.79
N GLU A 26 5.73 -0.32 -6.40
CA GLU A 26 4.84 -1.37 -6.92
C GLU A 26 5.60 -2.32 -7.86
N ARG A 27 6.46 -1.77 -8.73
CA ARG A 27 7.31 -2.56 -9.64
C ARG A 27 8.23 -3.53 -8.90
N PHE A 28 8.86 -3.09 -7.81
CA PHE A 28 9.74 -3.95 -7.03
C PHE A 28 8.99 -5.17 -6.48
N TYR A 29 7.81 -4.94 -5.91
CA TYR A 29 6.98 -6.01 -5.39
C TYR A 29 6.42 -6.90 -6.50
N PHE A 30 5.99 -6.33 -7.64
CA PHE A 30 5.50 -7.10 -8.79
C PHE A 30 6.51 -8.13 -9.30
N TYR A 31 7.78 -7.74 -9.47
CA TYR A 31 8.80 -8.64 -10.01
C TYR A 31 9.32 -9.67 -9.01
N ARG A 32 9.30 -9.36 -7.71
CA ARG A 32 9.98 -10.20 -6.70
C ARG A 32 9.05 -10.90 -5.74
N ARG A 33 7.80 -10.43 -5.59
CA ARG A 33 6.77 -10.97 -4.69
C ARG A 33 7.29 -11.26 -3.29
N TYR A 34 8.17 -10.40 -2.77
CA TYR A 34 8.71 -10.60 -1.44
C TYR A 34 7.65 -10.27 -0.39
N ARG A 35 7.40 -11.22 0.50
CA ARG A 35 6.61 -10.99 1.71
C ARG A 35 7.40 -10.10 2.67
N ILE A 36 6.92 -8.88 2.90
CA ILE A 36 7.48 -7.95 3.88
C ILE A 36 6.75 -8.20 5.20
N ARG A 37 7.47 -8.58 6.26
CA ARG A 37 6.90 -8.86 7.59
C ARG A 37 7.13 -7.68 8.52
N GLY A 38 6.31 -7.56 9.56
CA GLY A 38 6.38 -6.47 10.54
C GLY A 38 5.81 -5.14 10.03
N MET A 39 4.90 -5.19 9.05
CA MET A 39 4.19 -4.01 8.58
C MET A 39 2.92 -3.80 9.42
N HIS A 40 2.83 -2.66 10.07
CA HIS A 40 1.62 -2.24 10.80
C HIS A 40 0.86 -1.15 10.05
N ASN A 41 1.58 -0.22 9.42
CA ASN A 41 0.97 0.90 8.70
C ASN A 41 1.43 0.89 7.23
N ILE A 42 0.48 0.97 6.31
CA ILE A 42 0.75 1.06 4.87
C ILE A 42 0.21 2.39 4.35
N VAL A 43 1.10 3.16 3.73
CA VAL A 43 0.72 4.39 3.03
C VAL A 43 0.99 4.21 1.55
N PHE A 44 -0.06 4.19 0.75
CA PHE A 44 0.02 4.26 -0.70
C PHE A 44 0.05 5.72 -1.13
N TYR A 45 1.12 6.11 -1.82
CA TYR A 45 1.29 7.48 -2.33
C TYR A 45 0.30 7.81 -3.46
N ASP A 46 -0.08 6.79 -4.24
CA ASP A 46 -1.11 6.84 -5.26
C ASP A 46 -1.93 5.54 -5.20
N PRO A 47 -3.15 5.50 -5.74
CA PRO A 47 -3.92 4.26 -5.85
C PRO A 47 -3.14 3.22 -6.66
N PRO A 48 -3.01 1.97 -6.18
CA PRO A 48 -2.32 0.89 -6.88
C PRO A 48 -2.77 0.76 -8.34
N THR A 49 -1.80 0.56 -9.24
CA THR A 49 -2.10 0.37 -10.67
C THR A 49 -2.82 -0.95 -10.91
N ASN A 50 -2.40 -1.99 -10.18
CA ASN A 50 -3.02 -3.31 -10.18
C ASN A 50 -3.96 -3.49 -8.97
N PRO A 51 -5.26 -3.78 -9.18
CA PRO A 51 -6.20 -3.98 -8.07
C PRO A 51 -5.85 -5.16 -7.18
N LEU A 52 -5.15 -6.18 -7.68
CA LEU A 52 -4.74 -7.35 -6.88
C LEU A 52 -3.64 -7.01 -5.86
N PHE A 53 -2.90 -5.92 -6.08
CA PHE A 53 -1.81 -5.50 -5.22
C PHE A 53 -2.28 -5.14 -3.81
N TYR A 54 -3.40 -4.42 -3.72
CA TYR A 54 -3.99 -3.95 -2.47
C TYR A 54 -4.35 -5.10 -1.51
N PRO A 55 -5.19 -6.10 -1.89
CA PRO A 55 -5.52 -7.21 -1.02
C PRO A 55 -4.31 -8.11 -0.71
N GLU A 56 -3.38 -8.32 -1.64
CA GLU A 56 -2.17 -9.12 -1.37
C GLU A 56 -1.29 -8.51 -0.26
N LEU A 57 -1.13 -7.18 -0.28
CA LEU A 57 -0.39 -6.46 0.76
C LEU A 57 -1.11 -6.50 2.09
N ILE A 58 -2.43 -6.30 2.09
CA ILE A 58 -3.23 -6.36 3.31
C ILE A 58 -3.16 -7.74 3.95
N ASN A 59 -3.29 -8.80 3.16
CA ASN A 59 -3.19 -10.18 3.64
C ASN A 59 -1.80 -10.54 4.18
N THR A 60 -0.79 -9.73 3.88
CA THR A 60 0.56 -9.92 4.41
C THR A 60 0.72 -9.31 5.80
N MET A 61 -0.13 -8.36 6.19
CA MET A 61 -0.13 -7.76 7.53
C MET A 61 -0.59 -8.76 8.59
N GLU A 62 -0.09 -8.58 9.81
CA GLU A 62 -0.45 -9.43 10.94
C GLU A 62 -1.76 -8.94 11.57
N PRO A 63 -2.77 -9.81 11.76
CA PRO A 63 -4.12 -9.41 12.18
C PRO A 63 -4.21 -8.99 13.65
N GLU A 64 -3.17 -9.26 14.45
CA GLU A 64 -3.17 -9.04 15.91
C GLU A 64 -2.79 -7.60 16.30
N VAL A 65 -2.39 -6.76 15.35
CA VAL A 65 -1.95 -5.38 15.60
C VAL A 65 -2.93 -4.41 14.94
N ASP A 66 -3.16 -3.25 15.57
CA ASP A 66 -3.90 -2.13 14.99
C ASP A 66 -3.23 -1.68 13.67
N ALA A 67 -3.64 -2.32 12.58
CA ALA A 67 -3.08 -2.11 11.27
C ALA A 67 -3.88 -1.03 10.53
N SER A 68 -3.18 -0.05 9.96
CA SER A 68 -3.81 1.03 9.20
C SER A 68 -3.34 1.02 7.75
N VAL A 69 -4.27 1.28 6.84
CA VAL A 69 -4.00 1.41 5.42
C VAL A 69 -4.56 2.72 4.92
N THR A 70 -3.69 3.57 4.39
CA THR A 70 -4.05 4.88 3.85
C THR A 70 -3.67 4.94 2.38
N VAL A 71 -4.60 5.36 1.53
CA VAL A 71 -4.36 5.59 0.11
C VAL A 71 -4.55 7.06 -0.19
N LEU A 72 -3.47 7.73 -0.60
CA LEU A 72 -3.54 9.07 -1.14
C LEU A 72 -4.03 9.00 -2.58
N TYR A 73 -4.92 9.93 -2.95
CA TYR A 73 -5.48 10.00 -4.30
C TYR A 73 -5.76 11.44 -4.70
N THR A 74 -5.77 11.70 -6.00
CA THR A 74 -6.14 12.99 -6.58
C THR A 74 -7.39 12.88 -7.43
N LYS A 75 -7.94 14.02 -7.87
CA LYS A 75 -9.11 14.05 -8.78
C LYS A 75 -8.86 13.37 -10.13
N PHE A 76 -7.59 13.18 -10.51
CA PHE A 76 -7.21 12.57 -11.78
C PHE A 76 -7.09 11.03 -11.70
N ASP A 77 -7.09 10.45 -10.50
CA ASP A 77 -6.88 9.02 -10.29
C ASP A 77 -8.16 8.17 -10.39
N GLY A 78 -9.24 8.74 -10.94
CA GLY A 78 -10.54 8.10 -10.92
C GLY A 78 -10.54 6.69 -11.49
N SER A 79 -9.91 6.48 -12.65
CA SER A 79 -9.84 5.16 -13.29
C SER A 79 -9.08 4.12 -12.47
N ARG A 80 -8.11 4.52 -11.63
CA ARG A 80 -7.40 3.60 -10.72
C ARG A 80 -8.23 3.31 -9.48
N LEU A 81 -8.90 4.33 -8.96
CA LEU A 81 -9.73 4.23 -7.77
C LEU A 81 -10.99 3.39 -8.01
N GLU A 82 -11.58 3.49 -9.21
CA GLU A 82 -12.68 2.62 -9.66
C GLU A 82 -12.34 1.13 -9.55
N ARG A 83 -11.08 0.75 -9.81
CA ARG A 83 -10.62 -0.63 -9.73
C ARG A 83 -10.49 -1.16 -8.30
N LEU A 84 -10.36 -0.27 -7.31
CA LEU A 84 -10.20 -0.65 -5.89
C LEU A 84 -11.54 -0.71 -5.16
N VAL A 85 -12.42 0.27 -5.36
CA VAL A 85 -13.65 0.44 -4.55
C VAL A 85 -14.95 0.37 -5.36
N ASN A 86 -14.88 0.13 -6.67
CA ASN A 86 -15.97 0.24 -7.65
C ASN A 86 -16.33 1.67 -8.07
N LYS A 87 -16.94 1.78 -9.25
CA LYS A 87 -17.30 3.05 -9.90
C LYS A 87 -18.15 3.99 -9.04
N THR A 88 -19.22 3.49 -8.44
CA THR A 88 -20.14 4.31 -7.63
C THR A 88 -19.44 4.95 -6.44
N ARG A 89 -18.56 4.19 -5.76
CA ARG A 89 -17.78 4.70 -4.63
C ARG A 89 -16.69 5.63 -5.10
N ALA A 90 -16.02 5.32 -6.21
CA ALA A 90 -14.97 6.17 -6.76
C ALA A 90 -15.47 7.57 -7.15
N THR A 91 -16.63 7.66 -7.81
CA THR A 91 -17.25 8.97 -8.12
C THR A 91 -17.54 9.76 -6.86
N THR A 92 -18.03 9.10 -5.80
CA THR A 92 -18.29 9.73 -4.50
C THR A 92 -17.00 10.26 -3.88
N LEU A 93 -15.91 9.49 -3.93
CA LEU A 93 -14.61 9.86 -3.34
C LEU A 93 -13.94 11.04 -4.04
N ILE A 94 -14.09 11.15 -5.37
CA ILE A 94 -13.53 12.25 -6.17
C ILE A 94 -14.35 13.52 -6.05
N THR A 95 -15.67 13.38 -5.96
CA THR A 95 -16.61 14.51 -5.95
C THR A 95 -16.77 15.11 -4.56
N SER A 96 -16.59 14.30 -3.52
CA SER A 96 -16.77 14.75 -2.14
C SER A 96 -15.72 15.81 -1.75
N PRO A 97 -16.11 16.82 -0.96
CA PRO A 97 -15.19 17.80 -0.39
C PRO A 97 -14.39 17.25 0.79
N LYS A 98 -14.72 16.05 1.29
CA LYS A 98 -14.00 15.42 2.42
C LYS A 98 -12.67 14.83 1.96
N THR A 99 -11.63 15.10 2.74
CA THR A 99 -10.24 14.70 2.46
C THR A 99 -9.91 13.30 2.97
N GLU A 100 -10.71 12.76 3.89
CA GLU A 100 -10.46 11.47 4.54
C GLU A 100 -11.69 10.56 4.48
N PHE A 101 -11.45 9.30 4.11
CA PHE A 101 -12.46 8.25 4.06
C PHE A 101 -11.94 7.01 4.76
N MET A 102 -12.56 6.66 5.89
CA MET A 102 -12.32 5.39 6.58
C MET A 102 -13.29 4.33 6.04
N PHE A 103 -12.74 3.22 5.57
CA PHE A 103 -13.51 2.04 5.20
C PHE A 103 -13.51 1.10 6.42
N TYR A 104 -14.68 0.97 7.06
CA TYR A 104 -14.97 -0.05 8.08
C TYR A 104 -15.63 -1.27 7.42
#